data_AF-M3W1M1-F1
#
_entry.id   AF-M3W1M1-F1
#
_cell.length_a   1.000
_cell.length_b   1.000
_cell.length_c   1.000
_cell.angle_alpha   90.00
_cell.angle_beta   90.00
_cell.angle_gamma   90.00
#
_symmetry.space_group_name_H-M   'P 1'
#
loop_
_entity.id
_entity.type
_entity.pdbx_description
1 polymer ?
#
loop_
_entity_poly.entity_id
_entity_poly.type
_entity_poly.pdbx_seq_one_letter_code
_entity_poly.pdbx_strand_id
1 'polypeptide(L)'
;QEEQIGPFVAHLASQPQPRDYHSRKDREATDSSGHGPDLGARLAAAILFSGFVPSAWIGEPESQDTVLDAQPTEGEREIWNQISAVLQDSESILADLQAYKGAGPEIRDAIQNPNDIQLQEKAWNAVCPLVVRLKRFYEFSIRLEKALQSLLESLTCPPYTPTQHLEREQALAKEFAEILHFTLRFDELKMRNPAIQNDFSYYRRTISRNRINNMHLDIENEVNNEMANRMSLFYAEATPMLKTLSNATMHFVSENKTLPIENTTDCLSTMTSVCKVMLETPEYRSRFTSEETLMFCMRVMVGVIILYDHVHPVGAFCKTSKIDMKGCIKVLKEQAPDSVEGLLNALRFTTKHLNDESTSKQIRAMLQ
;
A
#
# COMPACT_ATOMS: atom_id res chain seq x y z
N GLN A 1 84.14 -16.74 -8.29
CA GLN A 1 82.84 -16.91 -8.96
C GLN A 1 82.11 -15.60 -8.72
N GLU A 2 82.61 -14.54 -9.36
CA GLU A 2 82.05 -13.95 -10.61
C GLU A 2 80.67 -13.33 -10.33
N GLU A 3 80.35 -12.06 -10.54
CA GLU A 3 80.96 -10.79 -10.97
C GLU A 3 79.88 -9.75 -10.55
N GLN A 4 80.19 -8.65 -9.84
CA GLN A 4 80.43 -7.31 -10.39
C GLN A 4 79.22 -6.74 -11.20
N ILE A 5 78.66 -5.52 -11.05
CA ILE A 5 79.20 -4.19 -10.72
C ILE A 5 78.01 -3.24 -10.33
N GLY A 6 78.17 -2.36 -9.33
CA GLY A 6 77.39 -1.11 -9.15
C GLY A 6 78.04 0.09 -9.87
N PRO A 7 78.09 1.32 -9.33
CA PRO A 7 77.10 2.10 -8.57
C PRO A 7 77.07 3.62 -8.97
N PHE A 8 76.45 4.48 -8.14
CA PHE A 8 76.63 5.95 -7.98
C PHE A 8 76.05 6.93 -9.05
N VAL A 9 75.68 8.21 -8.84
CA VAL A 9 75.15 9.11 -7.78
C VAL A 9 75.24 10.56 -8.35
N ALA A 10 74.24 11.42 -8.07
CA ALA A 10 74.23 12.91 -7.98
C ALA A 10 74.37 13.85 -9.21
N HIS A 11 73.41 14.78 -9.38
CA HIS A 11 73.52 16.28 -9.30
C HIS A 11 72.16 16.94 -9.70
N LEU A 12 71.46 17.66 -8.81
CA LEU A 12 71.44 19.12 -8.58
C LEU A 12 70.85 20.02 -9.70
N ALA A 13 69.68 20.59 -9.38
CA ALA A 13 69.21 21.99 -9.54
C ALA A 13 69.35 22.74 -10.90
N SER A 14 68.20 23.13 -11.47
CA SER A 14 67.95 24.50 -12.00
C SER A 14 66.51 24.65 -12.53
N GLN A 15 65.72 25.59 -11.98
CA GLN A 15 64.51 26.14 -12.61
C GLN A 15 64.89 26.99 -13.84
N PRO A 16 63.92 27.33 -14.73
CA PRO A 16 63.23 28.62 -14.61
C PRO A 16 61.74 28.64 -15.07
N GLN A 17 60.92 29.47 -14.41
CA GLN A 17 59.70 30.14 -14.94
C GLN A 17 60.12 31.41 -15.72
N PRO A 18 59.28 32.23 -16.42
CA PRO A 18 57.81 32.21 -16.64
C PRO A 18 57.38 32.49 -18.12
N ARG A 19 56.07 32.54 -18.42
CA ARG A 19 55.45 33.61 -19.26
C ARG A 19 53.91 33.51 -19.35
N ASP A 20 53.29 34.65 -19.03
CA ASP A 20 51.89 34.99 -19.23
C ASP A 20 51.47 34.97 -20.70
N TYR A 21 50.25 34.49 -20.96
CA TYR A 21 49.47 34.87 -22.14
C TYR A 21 48.00 35.03 -21.73
N HIS A 22 47.54 36.29 -21.72
CA HIS A 22 46.12 36.62 -21.72
C HIS A 22 45.46 36.18 -23.02
N SER A 23 44.35 35.43 -22.94
CA SER A 23 43.15 35.70 -23.74
C SER A 23 41.94 34.88 -23.28
N ARG A 24 40.89 35.63 -22.94
CA ARG A 24 39.45 35.32 -23.01
C ARG A 24 39.06 33.88 -23.39
N LYS A 25 38.33 33.22 -22.49
CA LYS A 25 37.12 32.47 -22.86
C LYS A 25 36.18 32.35 -21.66
N ASP A 26 34.93 32.14 -22.03
CA ASP A 26 33.74 32.53 -21.30
C ASP A 26 33.40 31.65 -20.09
N ARG A 27 32.56 32.26 -19.24
CA ARG A 27 31.60 31.67 -18.31
C ARG A 27 31.35 30.17 -18.54
N GLU A 28 31.62 29.37 -17.52
CA GLU A 28 30.76 28.25 -17.14
C GLU A 28 31.04 27.90 -15.68
N ALA A 29 30.14 28.38 -14.81
CA ALA A 29 30.02 27.89 -13.45
C ALA A 29 29.40 26.49 -13.53
N THR A 30 30.12 25.49 -13.06
CA THR A 30 29.61 24.12 -12.91
C THR A 30 28.59 24.08 -11.78
N ASP A 31 27.31 24.19 -12.15
CA ASP A 31 26.16 23.87 -11.32
C ASP A 31 25.93 22.36 -11.38
N SER A 32 26.39 21.63 -10.37
CA SER A 32 26.18 20.19 -10.19
C SER A 32 24.91 19.94 -9.37
N SER A 33 23.76 20.45 -9.84
CA SER A 33 22.44 20.20 -9.25
C SER A 33 21.37 19.86 -10.31
N GLY A 34 21.73 19.00 -11.27
CA GLY A 34 20.80 18.47 -12.27
C GLY A 34 20.08 17.20 -11.83
N HIS A 35 19.21 17.26 -10.83
CA HIS A 35 18.09 16.32 -10.72
C HIS A 35 16.82 17.15 -10.95
N GLY A 36 16.58 17.42 -12.24
CA GLY A 36 15.50 18.29 -12.67
C GLY A 36 14.12 17.68 -12.39
N PRO A 37 13.08 18.53 -12.21
CA PRO A 37 11.67 18.14 -12.07
C PRO A 37 11.06 17.44 -13.32
N ASP A 38 11.90 16.94 -14.23
CA ASP A 38 11.55 16.43 -15.55
C ASP A 38 11.43 14.89 -15.57
N LEU A 39 12.07 14.14 -14.65
CA LEU A 39 11.95 12.67 -14.66
C LEU A 39 10.56 12.19 -14.20
N GLY A 40 9.95 12.83 -13.21
CA GLY A 40 8.59 12.53 -12.77
C GLY A 40 7.53 12.92 -13.81
N ALA A 41 7.74 14.03 -14.53
CA ALA A 41 6.87 14.47 -15.61
C ALA A 41 7.06 13.65 -16.88
N ARG A 42 8.29 13.24 -17.22
CA ARG A 42 8.59 12.32 -18.33
C ARG A 42 8.21 10.89 -18.04
N LEU A 43 8.26 10.46 -16.77
CA LEU A 43 7.77 9.15 -16.39
C LEU A 43 6.25 9.19 -16.36
N ALA A 44 5.60 10.16 -15.70
CA ALA A 44 4.16 10.35 -15.83
C ALA A 44 3.74 10.49 -17.30
N ALA A 45 4.50 11.18 -18.15
CA ALA A 45 4.24 11.27 -19.59
C ALA A 45 4.58 9.98 -20.34
N ALA A 46 5.65 9.25 -20.06
CA ALA A 46 5.89 7.94 -20.67
C ALA A 46 4.77 6.97 -20.25
N ILE A 47 4.39 7.02 -18.98
CA ILE A 47 3.25 6.36 -18.35
C ILE A 47 1.93 6.84 -18.99
N LEU A 48 1.75 8.10 -19.38
CA LEU A 48 0.48 8.61 -19.91
C LEU A 48 0.41 8.57 -21.45
N PHE A 49 1.54 8.60 -22.15
CA PHE A 49 1.66 8.66 -23.61
C PHE A 49 2.08 7.31 -24.24
N SER A 50 2.56 6.34 -23.46
CA SER A 50 2.72 4.94 -23.90
C SER A 50 1.52 4.03 -23.57
N GLY A 51 0.39 4.61 -23.14
CA GLY A 51 -0.84 3.88 -22.79
C GLY A 51 -0.83 3.26 -21.39
N PHE A 52 -0.02 3.79 -20.50
CA PHE A 52 0.39 3.17 -19.24
C PHE A 52 -0.36 3.69 -18.00
N VAL A 53 -1.03 4.84 -18.07
CA VAL A 53 -2.31 4.96 -17.40
C VAL A 53 -3.23 4.19 -18.33
N PRO A 54 -3.69 2.99 -17.94
CA PRO A 54 -4.63 2.30 -18.79
C PRO A 54 -5.74 3.31 -19.06
N SER A 55 -6.25 3.35 -20.28
CA SER A 55 -7.47 4.10 -20.60
C SER A 55 -8.63 3.68 -19.67
N ALA A 56 -8.45 2.64 -18.84
CA ALA A 56 -9.26 2.30 -17.66
C ALA A 56 -9.20 3.23 -16.43
N TRP A 57 -8.24 4.13 -16.33
CA TRP A 57 -8.02 5.01 -15.17
C TRP A 57 -8.25 6.49 -15.48
N ILE A 58 -8.39 6.78 -16.76
CA ILE A 58 -8.81 8.05 -17.31
C ILE A 58 -9.99 7.67 -18.19
N GLY A 59 -11.19 7.72 -17.64
CA GLY A 59 -12.38 7.40 -18.43
C GLY A 59 -12.50 8.42 -19.56
N GLU A 60 -12.21 8.03 -20.80
CA GLU A 60 -12.49 8.88 -21.95
C GLU A 60 -14.01 8.96 -22.19
N PRO A 61 -14.53 10.12 -22.63
CA PRO A 61 -15.95 10.25 -22.95
C PRO A 61 -16.25 9.65 -24.33
N GLU A 62 -17.32 8.85 -24.36
CA GLU A 62 -18.14 8.44 -25.51
C GLU A 62 -17.59 7.37 -26.48
N SER A 63 -17.85 6.11 -26.14
CA SER A 63 -18.82 5.28 -26.89
C SER A 63 -19.13 4.02 -26.09
N GLN A 64 -20.37 3.54 -26.18
CA GLN A 64 -20.82 2.29 -25.56
C GLN A 64 -19.97 1.13 -26.10
N ASP A 65 -18.92 0.73 -25.37
CA ASP A 65 -18.43 -0.65 -25.18
C ASP A 65 -17.05 -0.62 -24.48
N THR A 66 -16.97 -1.26 -23.31
CA THR A 66 -15.75 -1.71 -22.59
C THR A 66 -14.51 -0.80 -22.63
N VAL A 67 -14.37 -0.03 -21.55
CA VAL A 67 -13.12 0.54 -21.03
C VAL A 67 -11.90 -0.35 -21.35
N LEU A 68 -10.88 0.20 -22.01
CA LEU A 68 -9.63 -0.49 -22.38
C LEU A 68 -8.83 -0.89 -21.13
N ASP A 69 -9.13 -2.09 -20.61
CA ASP A 69 -8.38 -2.81 -19.59
C ASP A 69 -6.95 -3.09 -20.06
N ALA A 70 -5.94 -2.75 -19.25
CA ALA A 70 -4.57 -3.20 -19.48
C ALA A 70 -4.57 -4.73 -19.57
N GLN A 71 -4.39 -5.26 -20.79
CA GLN A 71 -4.39 -6.69 -21.03
C GLN A 71 -3.05 -7.25 -20.59
N PRO A 72 -3.01 -8.32 -19.79
CA PRO A 72 -1.75 -8.89 -19.36
C PRO A 72 -0.99 -9.46 -20.56
N THR A 73 0.30 -9.17 -20.61
CA THR A 73 1.22 -9.81 -21.55
C THR A 73 1.31 -11.31 -21.27
N GLU A 74 1.92 -12.07 -22.19
CA GLU A 74 2.13 -13.51 -21.99
C GLU A 74 2.92 -13.81 -20.71
N GLY A 75 3.90 -12.95 -20.38
CA GLY A 75 4.69 -13.07 -19.16
C GLY A 75 3.92 -12.78 -17.87
N GLU A 76 2.88 -11.94 -17.93
CA GLU A 76 2.06 -11.59 -16.77
C GLU A 76 0.91 -12.57 -16.55
N ARG A 77 0.51 -13.32 -17.58
CA ARG A 77 -0.79 -14.02 -17.63
C ARG A 77 -1.05 -14.93 -16.43
N GLU A 78 -0.06 -15.71 -16.02
CA GLU A 78 -0.19 -16.65 -14.90
C GLU A 78 -0.47 -15.91 -13.58
N ILE A 79 0.40 -14.95 -13.24
CA ILE A 79 0.30 -14.17 -12.01
C ILE A 79 -0.94 -13.29 -12.03
N TRP A 80 -1.25 -12.68 -13.16
CA TRP A 80 -2.46 -11.87 -13.35
C TRP A 80 -3.72 -12.71 -13.13
N ASN A 81 -3.81 -13.92 -13.69
CA ASN A 81 -4.97 -14.81 -13.48
C ASN A 81 -5.13 -15.18 -12.00
N GLN A 82 -4.02 -15.46 -11.31
CA GLN A 82 -4.03 -15.78 -9.88
C GLN A 82 -4.57 -14.61 -9.04
N ILE A 83 -4.11 -13.39 -9.31
CA ILE A 83 -4.49 -12.20 -8.54
C ILE A 83 -5.91 -11.76 -8.90
N SER A 84 -6.25 -11.76 -10.19
CA SER A 84 -7.59 -11.43 -10.68
C SER A 84 -8.65 -12.35 -10.06
N ALA A 85 -8.36 -13.65 -9.91
CA ALA A 85 -9.26 -14.59 -9.23
C ALA A 85 -9.48 -14.25 -7.74
N VAL A 86 -8.55 -13.55 -7.09
CA VAL A 86 -8.76 -13.01 -5.74
C VAL A 86 -9.59 -11.73 -5.81
N LEU A 87 -9.26 -10.81 -6.71
CA LEU A 87 -9.94 -9.53 -6.84
C LEU A 87 -11.38 -9.64 -7.33
N GLN A 88 -11.75 -10.69 -8.06
CA GLN A 88 -13.14 -10.96 -8.47
C GLN A 88 -14.11 -11.03 -7.27
N ASP A 89 -13.63 -11.47 -6.10
CA ASP A 89 -14.46 -11.55 -4.90
C ASP A 89 -14.54 -10.21 -4.13
N SER A 90 -13.69 -9.23 -4.45
CA SER A 90 -13.48 -8.01 -3.65
C SER A 90 -14.76 -7.18 -3.45
N GLU A 91 -15.52 -6.91 -4.51
CA GLU A 91 -16.77 -6.15 -4.42
C GLU A 91 -17.84 -6.88 -3.59
N SER A 92 -17.89 -8.21 -3.68
CA SER A 92 -18.81 -9.00 -2.85
C SER A 92 -18.45 -8.91 -1.35
N ILE A 93 -17.16 -8.88 -1.03
CA ILE A 93 -16.66 -8.71 0.34
C ILE A 93 -16.99 -7.31 0.86
N LEU A 94 -16.79 -6.27 0.05
CA LEU A 94 -17.14 -4.90 0.41
C LEU A 94 -18.66 -4.71 0.59
N ALA A 95 -19.47 -5.29 -0.30
CA ALA A 95 -20.92 -5.26 -0.19
C ALA A 95 -21.42 -5.94 1.10
N ASP A 96 -20.86 -7.11 1.44
CA ASP A 96 -21.20 -7.83 2.66
C ASP A 96 -20.80 -7.06 3.93
N LEU A 97 -19.64 -6.39 3.92
CA LEU A 97 -19.19 -5.54 5.01
C LEU A 97 -20.07 -4.30 5.17
N GLN A 98 -20.43 -3.66 4.05
CA GLN A 98 -21.35 -2.52 4.02
C GLN A 98 -22.74 -2.89 4.57
N ALA A 99 -23.19 -4.12 4.31
CA ALA A 99 -24.46 -4.65 4.79
C ALA A 99 -24.41 -5.20 6.24
N TYR A 100 -23.26 -5.14 6.91
CA TYR A 100 -23.08 -5.67 8.26
C TYR A 100 -23.75 -4.79 9.32
N LYS A 101 -24.96 -5.17 9.76
CA LYS A 101 -25.74 -4.41 10.76
C LYS A 101 -25.34 -4.68 12.21
N GLY A 102 -24.75 -5.85 12.46
CA GLY A 102 -24.45 -6.35 13.80
C GLY A 102 -25.65 -6.93 14.56
N ALA A 103 -25.39 -7.60 15.69
CA ALA A 103 -26.38 -8.23 16.57
C ALA A 103 -26.53 -7.52 17.93
N GLY A 104 -26.20 -6.22 17.97
CA GLY A 104 -26.14 -5.42 19.20
C GLY A 104 -27.40 -5.45 20.08
N PRO A 105 -28.63 -5.27 19.55
CA PRO A 105 -29.85 -5.33 20.33
C PRO A 105 -30.04 -6.69 21.02
N GLU A 106 -29.95 -7.77 20.26
CA GLU A 106 -30.13 -9.14 20.77
C GLU A 106 -29.06 -9.49 21.81
N ILE A 107 -27.80 -9.10 21.56
CA ILE A 107 -26.69 -9.28 22.51
C ILE A 107 -26.95 -8.53 23.82
N ARG A 108 -27.44 -7.28 23.76
CA ARG A 108 -27.74 -6.51 24.97
C ARG A 108 -28.86 -7.14 25.79
N ASP A 109 -29.93 -7.57 25.14
CA ASP A 109 -31.06 -8.22 25.81
C ASP A 109 -30.63 -9.52 26.52
N ALA A 110 -29.79 -10.32 25.84
CA ALA A 110 -29.22 -11.54 26.40
C ALA A 110 -28.27 -11.27 27.58
N ILE A 111 -27.44 -10.21 27.52
CA ILE A 111 -26.54 -9.85 28.62
C ILE A 111 -27.32 -9.35 29.85
N GLN A 112 -28.40 -8.58 29.64
CA GLN A 112 -29.23 -8.05 30.72
C GLN A 112 -30.06 -9.14 31.41
N ASN A 113 -30.42 -10.20 30.68
CA ASN A 113 -31.26 -11.29 31.16
C ASN A 113 -30.55 -12.65 31.02
N PRO A 114 -29.47 -12.89 31.78
CA PRO A 114 -28.58 -14.04 31.57
C PRO A 114 -29.21 -15.41 31.85
N ASN A 115 -30.37 -15.44 32.52
CA ASN A 115 -31.11 -16.66 32.85
C ASN A 115 -32.27 -16.92 31.86
N ASP A 116 -32.56 -15.99 30.95
CA ASP A 116 -33.60 -16.17 29.93
C ASP A 116 -33.00 -16.88 28.71
N ILE A 117 -33.34 -18.16 28.58
CA ILE A 117 -32.84 -19.05 27.52
C ILE A 117 -33.26 -18.56 26.13
N GLN A 118 -34.48 -18.04 25.98
CA GLN A 118 -34.98 -17.59 24.67
C GLN A 118 -34.19 -16.37 24.17
N LEU A 119 -33.82 -15.46 25.08
CA LEU A 119 -32.97 -14.32 24.75
C LEU A 119 -31.53 -14.76 24.42
N GLN A 120 -30.98 -15.75 25.12
CA GLN A 120 -29.65 -16.30 24.78
C GLN A 120 -29.66 -16.92 23.37
N GLU A 121 -30.67 -17.75 23.05
CA GLU A 121 -30.81 -18.38 21.74
C GLU A 121 -31.01 -17.35 20.62
N LYS A 122 -31.82 -16.31 20.86
CA LYS A 122 -32.03 -15.24 19.90
C LYS A 122 -30.73 -14.50 19.56
N ALA A 123 -29.95 -14.14 20.58
CA ALA A 123 -28.64 -13.51 20.38
C ALA A 123 -27.65 -14.43 19.67
N TRP A 124 -27.67 -15.72 20.00
CA TRP A 124 -26.84 -16.72 19.33
C TRP A 124 -27.18 -16.85 17.84
N ASN A 125 -28.45 -17.04 17.52
CA ASN A 125 -28.93 -17.18 16.14
C ASN A 125 -28.68 -15.92 15.31
N ALA A 126 -28.66 -14.74 15.94
CA ALA A 126 -28.31 -13.49 15.27
C ALA A 126 -26.80 -13.34 15.03
N VAL A 127 -25.96 -13.67 16.03
CA VAL A 127 -24.51 -13.42 15.96
C VAL A 127 -23.77 -14.45 15.09
N CYS A 128 -24.21 -15.70 15.07
CA CYS A 128 -23.51 -16.77 14.36
C CYS A 128 -23.30 -16.51 12.86
N PRO A 129 -24.33 -16.19 12.05
CA PRO A 129 -24.14 -15.91 10.63
C PRO A 129 -23.24 -14.68 10.40
N LEU A 130 -23.23 -13.73 11.32
CA LEU A 130 -22.34 -12.58 11.26
C LEU A 130 -20.88 -13.00 11.47
N VAL A 131 -20.61 -13.91 12.39
CA VAL A 131 -19.25 -14.44 12.64
C VAL A 131 -18.74 -15.24 11.44
N VAL A 132 -19.60 -15.98 10.74
CA VAL A 132 -19.23 -16.64 9.47
C VAL A 132 -18.78 -15.62 8.42
N ARG A 133 -19.47 -14.48 8.32
CA ARG A 133 -19.03 -13.37 7.44
C ARG A 133 -17.69 -12.80 7.87
N LEU A 134 -17.48 -12.60 9.18
CA LEU A 134 -16.19 -12.14 9.71
C LEU A 134 -15.07 -13.14 9.39
N LYS A 135 -15.33 -14.44 9.50
CA LYS A 135 -14.38 -15.47 9.10
C LYS A 135 -14.02 -15.34 7.62
N ARG A 136 -15.02 -15.19 6.74
CA ARG A 136 -14.81 -15.00 5.30
C ARG A 136 -13.95 -13.77 4.98
N PHE A 137 -14.16 -12.65 5.67
CA PHE A 137 -13.33 -11.46 5.49
C PHE A 137 -11.86 -11.69 5.93
N TYR A 138 -11.67 -12.38 7.06
CA TYR A 138 -10.32 -12.73 7.52
C TYR A 138 -9.62 -13.69 6.54
N GLU A 139 -10.31 -14.71 6.05
CA GLU A 139 -9.76 -15.64 5.05
C GLU A 139 -9.44 -14.93 3.72
N PHE A 140 -10.26 -13.95 3.34
CA PHE A 140 -9.95 -13.09 2.19
C PHE A 140 -8.65 -12.31 2.39
N SER A 141 -8.38 -11.82 3.60
CA SER A 141 -7.11 -11.12 3.90
C SER A 141 -5.88 -12.02 3.68
N ILE A 142 -5.99 -13.32 3.97
CA ILE A 142 -4.91 -14.30 3.74
C ILE A 142 -4.70 -14.53 2.24
N ARG A 143 -5.77 -14.56 1.45
CA ARG A 143 -5.66 -14.65 -0.03
C ARG A 143 -5.01 -13.40 -0.60
N LEU A 144 -5.38 -12.23 -0.09
CA LEU A 144 -4.81 -10.95 -0.51
C LEU A 144 -3.32 -10.82 -0.16
N GLU A 145 -2.91 -11.34 1.01
CA GLU A 145 -1.51 -11.44 1.42
C GLU A 145 -0.67 -12.21 0.38
N LYS A 146 -1.14 -13.39 -0.02
CA LYS A 146 -0.46 -14.24 -1.02
C LYS A 146 -0.43 -13.59 -2.39
N ALA A 147 -1.53 -12.97 -2.81
CA ALA A 147 -1.60 -12.24 -4.07
C ALA A 147 -0.58 -11.10 -4.12
N LEU A 148 -0.45 -10.33 -3.03
CA LEU A 148 0.55 -9.27 -2.92
C LEU A 148 1.98 -9.84 -2.97
N GLN A 149 2.27 -10.96 -2.33
CA GLN A 149 3.60 -11.58 -2.38
C GLN A 149 3.99 -11.98 -3.81
N SER A 150 3.10 -12.65 -4.55
CA SER A 150 3.33 -13.02 -5.95
C SER A 150 3.53 -11.79 -6.84
N LEU A 151 2.75 -10.73 -6.60
CA LEU A 151 2.85 -9.48 -7.34
C LEU A 151 4.19 -8.76 -7.09
N LEU A 152 4.63 -8.70 -5.83
CA LEU A 152 5.91 -8.08 -5.47
C LEU A 152 7.06 -8.88 -6.08
N GLU A 153 6.98 -10.21 -6.10
CA GLU A 153 7.99 -11.05 -6.75
C GLU A 153 8.14 -10.69 -8.24
N SER A 154 7.04 -10.57 -8.98
CA SER A 154 7.08 -10.18 -10.39
C SER A 154 7.61 -8.76 -10.60
N LEU A 155 7.05 -7.78 -9.89
CA LEU A 155 7.34 -6.34 -10.11
C LEU A 155 8.69 -5.87 -9.56
N THR A 156 9.45 -6.74 -8.88
CA THR A 156 10.71 -6.35 -8.25
C THR A 156 11.89 -7.24 -8.62
N CYS A 157 11.69 -8.25 -9.47
CA CYS A 157 12.75 -9.21 -9.82
C CYS A 157 13.86 -8.61 -10.70
N PRO A 158 15.10 -9.13 -10.68
CA PRO A 158 16.11 -8.76 -11.67
C PRO A 158 15.74 -9.32 -13.07
N PRO A 159 16.20 -8.71 -14.18
CA PRO A 159 17.21 -7.65 -14.26
C PRO A 159 16.64 -6.23 -14.41
N TYR A 160 15.31 -6.06 -14.40
CA TYR A 160 14.69 -4.77 -14.69
C TYR A 160 14.67 -3.86 -13.46
N THR A 161 14.71 -2.56 -13.70
CA THR A 161 14.48 -1.58 -12.63
C THR A 161 12.98 -1.52 -12.28
N PRO A 162 12.60 -1.06 -11.09
CA PRO A 162 11.18 -0.92 -10.72
C PRO A 162 10.38 -0.06 -11.68
N THR A 163 11.00 1.00 -12.21
CA THR A 163 10.41 1.82 -13.27
C THR A 163 10.12 1.02 -14.54
N GLN A 164 11.06 0.17 -14.97
CA GLN A 164 10.90 -0.68 -16.15
C GLN A 164 9.87 -1.79 -15.92
N HIS A 165 9.82 -2.38 -14.72
CA HIS A 165 8.78 -3.34 -14.36
C HIS A 165 7.42 -2.71 -14.45
N LEU A 166 7.24 -1.54 -13.81
CA LEU A 166 6.02 -0.79 -13.92
C LEU A 166 5.71 -0.62 -15.40
N GLU A 167 6.58 0.01 -16.21
CA GLU A 167 6.45 0.26 -17.66
C GLU A 167 5.99 -0.95 -18.51
N ARG A 168 6.49 -2.13 -18.18
CA ARG A 168 6.29 -3.37 -18.94
C ARG A 168 5.09 -4.18 -18.45
N GLU A 169 4.90 -4.27 -17.14
CA GLU A 169 3.94 -5.13 -16.47
C GLU A 169 2.72 -4.32 -15.99
N GLN A 170 2.09 -3.66 -16.96
CA GLN A 170 0.98 -2.72 -16.72
C GLN A 170 -0.24 -3.41 -16.07
N ALA A 171 -0.51 -4.66 -16.45
CA ALA A 171 -1.64 -5.39 -15.89
C ALA A 171 -1.37 -5.74 -14.43
N LEU A 172 -0.15 -6.16 -14.09
CA LEU A 172 0.23 -6.40 -12.69
C LEU A 172 0.28 -5.10 -11.86
N ALA A 173 0.76 -4.00 -12.44
CA ALA A 173 0.71 -2.70 -11.77
C ALA A 173 -0.74 -2.26 -11.46
N LYS A 174 -1.69 -2.53 -12.37
CA LYS A 174 -3.12 -2.32 -12.14
C LYS A 174 -3.63 -3.19 -10.98
N GLU A 175 -3.35 -4.48 -10.99
CA GLU A 175 -3.76 -5.40 -9.91
C GLU A 175 -3.22 -4.96 -8.54
N PHE A 176 -1.98 -4.44 -8.46
CA PHE A 176 -1.43 -3.92 -7.21
C PHE A 176 -2.29 -2.79 -6.67
N ALA A 177 -2.64 -1.88 -7.57
CA ALA A 177 -3.35 -0.69 -7.23
C ALA A 177 -4.81 -1.02 -6.84
N GLU A 178 -5.43 -2.03 -7.48
CA GLU A 178 -6.74 -2.58 -7.08
C GLU A 178 -6.70 -3.26 -5.70
N ILE A 179 -5.65 -4.03 -5.39
CA ILE A 179 -5.42 -4.60 -4.04
C ILE A 179 -5.44 -3.49 -2.97
N LEU A 180 -4.73 -2.39 -3.23
CA LEU A 180 -4.66 -1.25 -2.31
C LEU A 180 -6.00 -0.50 -2.23
N HIS A 181 -6.69 -0.33 -3.36
CA HIS A 181 -8.00 0.28 -3.41
C HIS A 181 -9.01 -0.47 -2.54
N PHE A 182 -9.12 -1.79 -2.72
CA PHE A 182 -9.95 -2.65 -1.88
C PHE A 182 -9.56 -2.51 -0.40
N THR A 183 -8.26 -2.57 -0.11
CA THR A 183 -7.74 -2.56 1.26
C THR A 183 -8.19 -1.32 2.04
N LEU A 184 -8.03 -0.13 1.44
CA LEU A 184 -8.42 1.12 2.09
C LEU A 184 -9.94 1.26 2.19
N ARG A 185 -10.72 0.77 1.21
CA ARG A 185 -12.19 0.76 1.29
C ARG A 185 -12.68 -0.16 2.41
N PHE A 186 -12.12 -1.37 2.51
CA PHE A 186 -12.48 -2.31 3.57
C PHE A 186 -12.22 -1.70 4.96
N ASP A 187 -11.03 -1.15 5.16
CA ASP A 187 -10.63 -0.59 6.44
C ASP A 187 -11.47 0.65 6.83
N GLU A 188 -11.82 1.50 5.86
CA GLU A 188 -12.73 2.64 6.07
C GLU A 188 -14.12 2.18 6.57
N LEU A 189 -14.70 1.16 5.94
CA LEU A 189 -15.98 0.58 6.36
C LEU A 189 -15.89 -0.06 7.73
N LYS A 190 -14.81 -0.81 7.99
CA LYS A 190 -14.58 -1.46 9.28
C LYS A 190 -14.46 -0.45 10.41
N MET A 191 -13.71 0.63 10.21
CA MET A 191 -13.52 1.67 11.23
C MET A 191 -14.83 2.36 11.64
N ARG A 192 -15.78 2.48 10.71
CA ARG A 192 -17.11 3.07 10.98
C ARG A 192 -18.09 2.11 11.67
N ASN A 193 -17.73 0.83 11.85
CA ASN A 193 -18.64 -0.19 12.36
C ASN A 193 -18.12 -0.87 13.65
N PRO A 194 -18.40 -0.30 14.84
CA PRO A 194 -17.97 -0.88 16.11
C PRO A 194 -18.66 -2.22 16.43
N ALA A 195 -19.76 -2.58 15.75
CA ALA A 195 -20.47 -3.83 16.01
C ALA A 195 -19.60 -5.06 15.69
N ILE A 196 -18.70 -4.98 14.71
CA ILE A 196 -17.81 -6.07 14.30
C ILE A 196 -17.03 -6.65 15.49
N GLN A 197 -16.35 -5.79 16.26
CA GLN A 197 -15.57 -6.23 17.43
C GLN A 197 -16.46 -6.70 18.57
N ASN A 198 -17.61 -6.05 18.80
CA ASN A 198 -18.53 -6.38 19.87
C ASN A 198 -19.18 -7.75 19.66
N ASP A 199 -19.65 -8.01 18.46
CA ASP A 199 -20.30 -9.26 18.06
C ASP A 199 -19.33 -10.43 18.16
N PHE A 200 -18.11 -10.27 17.63
CA PHE A 200 -17.09 -11.30 17.72
C PHE A 200 -16.64 -11.56 19.17
N SER A 201 -16.50 -10.50 19.97
CA SER A 201 -16.18 -10.63 21.40
C SER A 201 -17.31 -11.30 22.20
N TYR A 202 -18.57 -11.08 21.84
CA TYR A 202 -19.70 -11.81 22.42
C TYR A 202 -19.64 -13.29 22.05
N TYR A 203 -19.51 -13.60 20.76
CA TYR A 203 -19.40 -14.97 20.26
C TYR A 203 -18.32 -15.77 20.99
N ARG A 204 -17.09 -15.23 21.10
CA ARG A 204 -15.99 -15.91 21.80
C ARG A 204 -16.30 -16.17 23.28
N ARG A 205 -16.92 -15.21 23.98
CA ARG A 205 -17.32 -15.39 25.39
C ARG A 205 -18.40 -16.46 25.54
N THR A 206 -19.35 -16.54 24.61
CA THR A 206 -20.44 -17.52 24.66
C THR A 206 -19.93 -18.94 24.45
N ILE A 207 -19.06 -19.16 23.45
CA ILE A 207 -18.40 -20.46 23.23
C ILE A 207 -17.58 -20.88 24.45
N SER A 208 -16.72 -19.99 24.97
CA SER A 208 -15.83 -20.32 26.10
C SER A 208 -16.55 -20.77 27.38
N ARG A 209 -17.82 -20.41 27.54
CA ARG A 209 -18.62 -20.70 28.74
C ARG A 209 -19.43 -22.00 28.62
N ASN A 210 -19.37 -22.71 27.49
CA ASN A 210 -20.17 -23.92 27.20
C ASN A 210 -21.66 -23.78 27.57
N ARG A 211 -22.23 -22.56 27.48
CA ARG A 211 -23.61 -22.28 27.94
C ARG A 211 -24.68 -22.88 27.03
N ILE A 212 -24.31 -23.24 25.80
CA ILE A 212 -25.22 -23.80 24.80
C ILE A 212 -24.81 -25.25 24.54
N ASN A 213 -24.91 -26.08 25.58
CA ASN A 213 -24.74 -27.52 25.47
C ASN A 213 -25.89 -28.09 24.63
N ASN A 214 -25.61 -28.33 23.34
CA ASN A 214 -26.37 -29.08 22.31
C ASN A 214 -26.76 -28.33 21.03
N MET A 215 -26.54 -27.01 20.88
CA MET A 215 -26.66 -26.32 19.57
C MET A 215 -25.30 -26.11 18.87
N HIS A 216 -24.27 -26.79 19.35
CA HIS A 216 -22.87 -26.39 19.17
C HIS A 216 -22.19 -26.99 17.93
N LEU A 217 -22.76 -28.03 17.31
CA LEU A 217 -22.01 -28.89 16.41
C LEU A 217 -21.66 -28.24 15.06
N ASP A 218 -22.51 -27.38 14.51
CA ASP A 218 -22.30 -26.90 13.14
C ASP A 218 -21.36 -25.68 13.06
N ILE A 219 -21.48 -24.73 13.99
CA ILE A 219 -20.69 -23.47 13.97
C ILE A 219 -19.31 -23.62 14.63
N GLU A 220 -19.17 -24.53 15.61
CA GLU A 220 -17.87 -24.80 16.23
C GLU A 220 -16.91 -25.50 15.24
N ASN A 221 -17.45 -26.24 14.26
CA ASN A 221 -16.69 -26.74 13.11
C ASN A 221 -16.24 -25.61 12.16
N GLU A 222 -16.94 -24.47 12.14
CA GLU A 222 -16.59 -23.36 11.25
C GLU A 222 -15.49 -22.46 11.81
N VAL A 223 -15.46 -22.18 13.13
CA VAL A 223 -14.43 -21.33 13.75
C VAL A 223 -13.83 -22.01 14.97
N ASN A 224 -12.70 -22.69 14.77
CA ASN A 224 -11.95 -23.27 15.88
C ASN A 224 -11.25 -22.19 16.76
N ASN A 225 -10.78 -22.58 17.94
CA ASN A 225 -10.15 -21.66 18.90
C ASN A 225 -8.92 -20.92 18.35
N GLU A 226 -8.10 -21.57 17.51
CA GLU A 226 -6.92 -20.95 16.92
C GLU A 226 -7.31 -19.87 15.92
N MET A 227 -8.23 -20.18 15.00
CA MET A 227 -8.84 -19.25 14.05
C MET A 227 -9.46 -18.06 14.80
N ALA A 228 -10.20 -18.32 15.88
CA ALA A 228 -10.82 -17.27 16.67
C ALA A 228 -9.80 -16.29 17.30
N ASN A 229 -8.64 -16.80 17.75
CA ASN A 229 -7.56 -15.97 18.27
C ASN A 229 -6.95 -15.07 17.17
N ARG A 230 -6.68 -15.63 15.99
CA ARG A 230 -6.13 -14.87 14.86
C ARG A 230 -7.11 -13.80 14.36
N MET A 231 -8.38 -14.15 14.21
CA MET A 231 -9.44 -13.20 13.87
C MET A 231 -9.57 -12.08 14.91
N SER A 232 -9.37 -12.38 16.21
CA SER A 232 -9.45 -11.36 17.26
C SER A 232 -8.35 -10.32 17.10
N LEU A 233 -7.12 -10.76 16.80
CA LEU A 233 -6.00 -9.85 16.54
C LEU A 233 -6.25 -9.04 15.27
N PHE A 234 -6.75 -9.70 14.21
CA PHE A 234 -7.12 -9.02 12.97
C PHE A 234 -8.13 -7.89 13.24
N TYR A 235 -9.27 -8.16 13.88
CA TYR A 235 -10.29 -7.13 14.10
C TYR A 235 -9.97 -6.08 15.17
N ALA A 236 -8.99 -6.33 16.04
CA ALA A 236 -8.50 -5.35 16.99
C ALA A 236 -7.76 -4.19 16.31
N GLU A 237 -7.12 -4.44 15.17
CA GLU A 237 -6.40 -3.42 14.40
C GLU A 237 -7.37 -2.42 13.77
N ALA A 238 -7.07 -1.11 13.80
CA ALA A 238 -7.91 -0.09 13.19
C ALA A 238 -8.07 -0.32 11.67
N THR A 239 -6.96 -0.64 11.00
CA THR A 239 -6.85 -0.89 9.56
C THR A 239 -6.36 -2.32 9.31
N PRO A 240 -7.24 -3.34 9.49
CA PRO A 240 -6.83 -4.73 9.49
C PRO A 240 -6.26 -5.23 8.16
N MET A 241 -6.85 -4.85 7.02
CA MET A 241 -6.34 -5.25 5.71
C MET A 241 -4.99 -4.58 5.42
N LEU A 242 -4.87 -3.28 5.71
CA LEU A 242 -3.63 -2.55 5.48
C LEU A 242 -2.50 -3.04 6.40
N LYS A 243 -2.82 -3.46 7.63
CA LYS A 243 -1.86 -4.08 8.54
C LYS A 243 -1.39 -5.43 8.00
N THR A 244 -2.30 -6.25 7.47
CA THR A 244 -1.95 -7.51 6.79
C THR A 244 -0.99 -7.25 5.63
N LEU A 245 -1.31 -6.31 4.73
CA LEU A 245 -0.44 -6.00 3.59
C LEU A 245 0.93 -5.45 4.02
N SER A 246 0.96 -4.55 5.02
CA SER A 246 2.22 -4.01 5.55
C SER A 246 3.12 -5.11 6.11
N ASN A 247 2.54 -6.05 6.87
CA ASN A 247 3.27 -7.22 7.37
C ASN A 247 3.74 -8.13 6.23
N ALA A 248 2.90 -8.34 5.20
CA ALA A 248 3.24 -9.13 4.03
C ALA A 248 4.44 -8.56 3.26
N THR A 249 4.46 -7.23 3.05
CA THR A 249 5.57 -6.56 2.35
C THR A 249 6.85 -6.59 3.18
N MET A 250 6.76 -6.39 4.50
CA MET A 250 7.93 -6.54 5.39
C MET A 250 8.47 -7.97 5.35
N HIS A 251 7.58 -8.98 5.40
CA HIS A 251 7.95 -10.39 5.31
C HIS A 251 8.65 -10.70 3.98
N PHE A 252 8.07 -10.27 2.86
CA PHE A 252 8.63 -10.44 1.52
C PHE A 252 10.08 -9.96 1.42
N VAL A 253 10.36 -8.74 1.89
CA VAL A 253 11.73 -8.19 1.88
C VAL A 253 12.66 -8.95 2.82
N SER A 254 12.15 -9.44 3.96
CA SER A 254 12.97 -10.19 4.93
C SER A 254 13.35 -11.59 4.45
N GLU A 255 12.48 -12.25 3.67
CA GLU A 255 12.72 -13.60 3.14
C GLU A 255 13.57 -13.56 1.87
N ASN A 256 13.39 -12.54 1.02
CA ASN A 256 14.12 -12.40 -0.25
C ASN A 256 15.45 -11.65 -0.08
N LYS A 257 16.35 -12.16 0.76
CA LYS A 257 17.62 -11.48 1.11
C LYS A 257 18.56 -11.21 -0.06
N THR A 258 18.42 -11.96 -1.16
CA THR A 258 19.20 -11.77 -2.39
C THR A 258 18.66 -10.63 -3.25
N LEU A 259 17.41 -10.22 -3.02
CA LEU A 259 16.80 -9.10 -3.70
C LEU A 259 17.15 -7.80 -2.96
N PRO A 260 17.72 -6.79 -3.64
CA PRO A 260 17.93 -5.48 -3.01
C PRO A 260 16.60 -4.90 -2.53
N ILE A 261 16.54 -4.47 -1.26
CA ILE A 261 15.37 -3.79 -0.67
C ILE A 261 14.92 -2.59 -1.51
N GLU A 262 15.89 -1.94 -2.16
CA GLU A 262 15.70 -0.81 -3.05
C GLU A 262 14.73 -1.13 -4.19
N ASN A 263 14.70 -2.36 -4.71
CA ASN A 263 13.77 -2.75 -5.77
C ASN A 263 12.31 -2.62 -5.29
N THR A 264 12.01 -3.09 -4.08
CA THR A 264 10.66 -2.97 -3.50
C THR A 264 10.35 -1.53 -3.11
N THR A 265 11.25 -0.84 -2.43
CA THR A 265 10.98 0.52 -1.96
C THR A 265 10.90 1.52 -3.12
N ASP A 266 11.68 1.32 -4.17
CA ASP A 266 11.64 2.17 -5.36
C ASP A 266 10.38 1.93 -6.19
N CYS A 267 9.90 0.67 -6.27
CA CYS A 267 8.59 0.37 -6.86
C CYS A 267 7.47 1.16 -6.16
N LEU A 268 7.40 1.08 -4.82
CA LEU A 268 6.40 1.78 -4.02
C LEU A 268 6.50 3.31 -4.14
N SER A 269 7.71 3.87 -4.10
CA SER A 269 7.92 5.31 -4.23
C SER A 269 7.64 5.83 -5.64
N THR A 270 7.87 5.00 -6.67
CA THR A 270 7.53 5.32 -8.06
C THR A 270 6.02 5.38 -8.22
N MET A 271 5.28 4.36 -7.75
CA MET A 271 3.82 4.39 -7.75
C MET A 271 3.27 5.60 -6.99
N THR A 272 3.86 5.93 -5.84
CA THR A 272 3.49 7.13 -5.05
C THR A 272 3.63 8.40 -5.89
N SER A 273 4.77 8.54 -6.56
CA SER A 273 5.08 9.71 -7.40
C SER A 273 4.14 9.82 -8.58
N VAL A 274 3.81 8.70 -9.23
CA VAL A 274 2.84 8.65 -10.34
C VAL A 274 1.47 9.12 -9.85
N CYS A 275 0.93 8.54 -8.78
CA CYS A 275 -0.35 8.96 -8.23
C CYS A 275 -0.36 10.45 -7.86
N LYS A 276 0.69 10.92 -7.18
CA LYS A 276 0.82 12.32 -6.79
C LYS A 276 0.80 13.25 -8.00
N VAL A 277 1.60 12.95 -9.03
CA VAL A 277 1.68 13.76 -10.26
C VAL A 277 0.33 13.80 -10.98
N MET A 278 -0.38 12.67 -11.09
CA MET A 278 -1.72 12.65 -11.68
C MET A 278 -2.71 13.53 -10.90
N LEU A 279 -2.61 13.57 -9.57
CA LEU A 279 -3.52 14.33 -8.72
C LEU A 279 -3.19 15.83 -8.61
N GLU A 280 -1.90 16.20 -8.68
CA GLU A 280 -1.40 17.57 -8.54
C GLU A 280 -1.40 18.35 -9.87
N THR A 281 -1.21 17.66 -11.00
CA THR A 281 -1.06 18.29 -12.32
C THR A 281 -2.44 18.58 -12.92
N PRO A 282 -2.85 19.84 -13.14
CA PRO A 282 -4.20 20.18 -13.62
C PRO A 282 -4.59 19.46 -14.92
N GLU A 283 -3.64 19.32 -15.86
CA GLU A 283 -3.85 18.68 -17.16
C GLU A 283 -4.14 17.17 -17.06
N TYR A 284 -3.64 16.51 -16.02
CA TYR A 284 -3.93 15.10 -15.76
C TYR A 284 -5.15 14.95 -14.87
N ARG A 285 -5.27 15.84 -13.87
CA ARG A 285 -6.42 15.89 -12.97
C ARG A 285 -7.73 16.12 -13.72
N SER A 286 -7.73 16.96 -14.74
CA SER A 286 -8.92 17.21 -15.58
C SER A 286 -9.36 16.00 -16.41
N ARG A 287 -8.53 14.95 -16.51
CA ARG A 287 -8.86 13.71 -17.21
C ARG A 287 -9.62 12.70 -16.35
N PHE A 288 -9.64 12.88 -15.02
CA PHE A 288 -10.51 12.07 -14.17
C PHE A 288 -11.97 12.46 -14.43
N THR A 289 -12.75 11.54 -14.99
CA THR A 289 -14.16 11.75 -15.30
C THR A 289 -15.11 11.40 -14.17
N SER A 290 -14.60 10.79 -13.10
CA SER A 290 -15.40 10.47 -11.91
C SER A 290 -14.64 10.74 -10.61
N GLU A 291 -15.39 11.11 -9.57
CA GLU A 291 -14.86 11.25 -8.20
C GLU A 291 -14.35 9.91 -7.66
N GLU A 292 -14.95 8.80 -8.12
CA GLU A 292 -14.53 7.45 -7.74
C GLU A 292 -13.11 7.14 -8.23
N THR A 293 -12.78 7.49 -9.48
CA THR A 293 -11.44 7.30 -10.05
C THR A 293 -10.41 8.22 -9.38
N LEU A 294 -10.81 9.43 -9.00
CA LEU A 294 -9.95 10.33 -8.22
C LEU A 294 -9.65 9.74 -6.83
N MET A 295 -10.69 9.27 -6.13
CA MET A 295 -10.57 8.60 -4.84
C MET A 295 -9.79 7.30 -4.92
N PHE A 296 -9.92 6.57 -6.02
CA PHE A 296 -9.11 5.41 -6.33
C PHE A 296 -7.62 5.79 -6.28
N CYS A 297 -7.21 6.81 -7.04
CA CYS A 297 -5.80 7.23 -7.11
C CYS A 297 -5.27 7.70 -5.74
N MET A 298 -6.09 8.39 -4.95
CA MET A 298 -5.72 8.81 -3.59
C MET A 298 -5.56 7.63 -2.63
N ARG A 299 -6.44 6.62 -2.71
CA ARG A 299 -6.31 5.38 -1.91
C ARG A 299 -5.03 4.64 -2.23
N VAL A 300 -4.69 4.52 -3.51
CA VAL A 300 -3.45 3.87 -3.93
C VAL A 300 -2.23 4.63 -3.43
N MET A 301 -2.19 5.95 -3.64
CA MET A 301 -1.12 6.81 -3.13
C MET A 301 -0.89 6.59 -1.62
N VAL A 302 -1.95 6.63 -0.82
CA VAL A 302 -1.85 6.44 0.64
C VAL A 302 -1.46 5.01 1.00
N GLY A 303 -1.99 4.01 0.30
CA GLY A 303 -1.62 2.61 0.47
C GLY A 303 -0.13 2.38 0.25
N VAL A 304 0.43 2.79 -0.89
CA VAL A 304 1.86 2.61 -1.18
C VAL A 304 2.76 3.43 -0.25
N ILE A 305 2.33 4.61 0.20
CA ILE A 305 3.04 5.41 1.22
C ILE A 305 3.21 4.61 2.51
N ILE A 306 2.12 3.99 2.99
CA ILE A 306 2.12 3.25 4.24
C ILE A 306 2.99 1.99 4.10
N LEU A 307 2.86 1.25 2.99
CA LEU A 307 3.74 0.10 2.74
C LEU A 307 5.22 0.51 2.70
N TYR A 308 5.56 1.60 2.02
CA TYR A 308 6.93 2.12 1.97
C TYR A 308 7.43 2.49 3.37
N ASP A 309 6.60 3.14 4.18
CA ASP A 309 6.99 3.56 5.53
C ASP A 309 7.29 2.37 6.45
N HIS A 310 6.63 1.23 6.28
CA HIS A 310 6.91 0.03 7.09
C HIS A 310 8.18 -0.70 6.63
N VAL A 311 8.48 -0.67 5.34
CA VAL A 311 9.58 -1.45 4.73
C VAL A 311 10.89 -0.67 4.67
N HIS A 312 10.85 0.60 4.29
CA HIS A 312 12.06 1.40 4.10
C HIS A 312 12.76 1.67 5.45
N PRO A 313 14.09 1.49 5.58
CA PRO A 313 14.78 1.54 6.87
C PRO A 313 14.62 2.86 7.65
N VAL A 314 14.49 3.98 6.94
CA VAL A 314 14.29 5.31 7.55
C VAL A 314 12.87 5.85 7.39
N GLY A 315 11.96 5.03 6.86
CA GLY A 315 10.56 5.39 6.65
C GLY A 315 10.30 6.39 5.51
N ALA A 316 9.03 6.74 5.35
CA ALA A 316 8.53 7.66 4.33
C ALA A 316 8.71 9.15 4.71
N PHE A 317 8.93 9.44 5.99
CA PHE A 317 8.91 10.79 6.55
C PHE A 317 10.29 11.45 6.71
N CYS A 318 11.37 10.67 6.56
CA CYS A 318 12.73 11.18 6.61
C CYS A 318 13.00 12.11 5.41
N LYS A 319 13.84 13.13 5.58
CA LYS A 319 14.22 14.05 4.49
C LYS A 319 14.91 13.36 3.31
N THR A 320 15.54 12.21 3.55
CA THR A 320 16.20 11.40 2.51
C THR A 320 15.27 10.38 1.86
N SER A 321 13.99 10.32 2.27
CA SER A 321 12.96 9.51 1.62
C SER A 321 12.77 9.94 0.17
N LYS A 322 12.47 8.98 -0.71
CA LYS A 322 12.08 9.26 -2.11
C LYS A 322 10.65 9.77 -2.22
N ILE A 323 9.86 9.71 -1.16
CA ILE A 323 8.47 10.17 -1.13
C ILE A 323 8.39 11.64 -0.74
N ASP A 324 7.82 12.47 -1.63
CA ASP A 324 7.41 13.84 -1.31
C ASP A 324 6.15 13.84 -0.44
N MET A 325 6.34 13.58 0.86
CA MET A 325 5.24 13.48 1.82
C MET A 325 4.43 14.77 1.93
N LYS A 326 5.10 15.92 1.85
CA LYS A 326 4.45 17.23 1.93
C LYS A 326 3.50 17.42 0.74
N GLY A 327 3.96 17.12 -0.47
CA GLY A 327 3.14 17.19 -1.67
C GLY A 327 1.97 16.19 -1.63
N CYS A 328 2.19 14.96 -1.17
CA CYS A 328 1.13 13.95 -1.04
C CYS A 328 0.02 14.41 -0.07
N ILE A 329 0.38 14.92 1.12
CA ILE A 329 -0.61 15.41 2.09
C ILE A 329 -1.33 16.66 1.56
N LYS A 330 -0.63 17.53 0.83
CA LYS A 330 -1.23 18.72 0.22
C LYS A 330 -2.35 18.34 -0.75
N VAL A 331 -2.10 17.39 -1.65
CA VAL A 331 -3.10 16.87 -2.61
C VAL A 331 -4.35 16.34 -1.89
N LEU A 332 -4.19 15.63 -0.76
CA LEU A 332 -5.32 15.16 0.04
C LEU A 332 -6.08 16.35 0.67
N LYS A 333 -5.38 17.32 1.24
CA LYS A 333 -5.99 18.50 1.87
C LYS A 333 -6.69 19.46 0.89
N GLU A 334 -6.41 19.34 -0.40
CA GLU A 334 -7.14 20.08 -1.44
C GLU A 334 -8.53 19.48 -1.74
N GLN A 335 -8.85 18.29 -1.20
CA GLN A 335 -10.17 17.68 -1.32
C GLN A 335 -11.13 18.14 -0.23
N ALA A 336 -12.41 17.82 -0.38
CA ALA A 336 -13.40 18.02 0.68
C ALA A 336 -12.97 17.24 1.95
N PRO A 337 -12.93 17.87 3.14
CA PRO A 337 -12.39 17.21 4.35
C PRO A 337 -13.04 15.85 4.64
N ASP A 338 -14.37 15.77 4.51
CA ASP A 338 -15.13 14.56 4.84
C ASP A 338 -14.83 13.38 3.90
N SER A 339 -14.40 13.64 2.65
CA SER A 339 -14.14 12.57 1.67
C SER A 339 -12.77 11.89 1.85
N VAL A 340 -11.81 12.60 2.45
CA VAL A 340 -10.42 12.10 2.62
C VAL A 340 -10.01 11.89 4.07
N GLU A 341 -10.86 12.21 5.05
CA GLU A 341 -10.53 12.08 6.47
C GLU A 341 -10.13 10.65 6.86
N GLY A 342 -10.75 9.63 6.24
CA GLY A 342 -10.33 8.23 6.42
C GLY A 342 -8.88 7.97 5.96
N LEU A 343 -8.46 8.58 4.86
CA LEU A 343 -7.10 8.45 4.31
C LEU A 343 -6.08 9.22 5.17
N LEU A 344 -6.44 10.41 5.65
CA LEU A 344 -5.61 11.17 6.58
C LEU A 344 -5.44 10.41 7.90
N ASN A 345 -6.49 9.76 8.39
CA ASN A 345 -6.42 8.90 9.58
C ASN A 345 -5.56 7.65 9.38
N ALA A 346 -5.59 7.03 8.19
CA ALA A 346 -4.66 5.95 7.87
C ALA A 346 -3.20 6.43 7.96
N LEU A 347 -2.88 7.63 7.44
CA LEU A 347 -1.55 8.22 7.58
C LEU A 347 -1.19 8.54 9.05
N ARG A 348 -2.15 9.00 9.86
CA ARG A 348 -1.92 9.35 11.28
C ARG A 348 -1.66 8.14 12.17
N PHE A 349 -2.38 7.05 11.95
CA PHE A 349 -2.47 5.96 12.91
C PHE A 349 -1.83 4.65 12.44
N THR A 350 -1.65 4.45 11.13
CA THR A 350 -1.09 3.21 10.58
C THR A 350 0.38 3.34 10.16
N THR A 351 0.91 4.57 10.09
CA THR A 351 2.34 4.79 9.78
C THR A 351 3.24 4.45 10.97
N LYS A 352 4.46 4.02 10.66
CA LYS A 352 5.49 3.61 11.62
C LYS A 352 6.34 4.80 12.08
N HIS A 353 6.76 5.66 11.15
CA HIS A 353 7.79 6.68 11.44
C HIS A 353 7.25 8.11 11.55
N LEU A 354 5.93 8.35 11.44
CA LEU A 354 5.34 9.68 11.61
C LEU A 354 5.72 10.32 12.96
N ASN A 355 5.83 9.48 14.00
CA ASN A 355 6.11 9.93 15.36
C ASN A 355 7.60 10.02 15.72
N ASP A 356 8.52 9.73 14.79
CA ASP A 356 9.96 9.79 15.01
C ASP A 356 10.52 11.22 15.11
N GLU A 357 11.49 11.46 15.99
CA GLU A 357 12.10 12.79 16.17
C GLU A 357 12.67 13.39 14.87
N SER A 358 13.08 12.53 13.94
CA SER A 358 13.59 12.90 12.61
C SER A 358 12.50 13.48 11.68
N THR A 359 11.22 13.19 11.94
CA THR A 359 10.09 13.63 11.12
C THR A 359 9.84 15.13 11.26
N SER A 360 9.75 15.81 10.11
CA SER A 360 9.56 17.26 10.03
C SER A 360 8.33 17.73 10.82
N LYS A 361 8.53 18.76 11.68
CA LYS A 361 7.44 19.43 12.41
C LYS A 361 6.34 19.95 11.48
N GLN A 362 6.69 20.38 10.27
CA GLN A 362 5.71 20.82 9.28
C GLN A 362 4.79 19.68 8.84
N ILE A 363 5.34 18.50 8.56
CA ILE A 363 4.53 17.34 8.15
C ILE A 363 3.60 16.91 9.28
N ARG A 364 4.10 16.87 10.52
CA ARG A 364 3.28 16.58 11.70
C ARG A 364 2.13 17.57 11.85
N ALA A 365 2.40 18.87 11.72
CA ALA A 365 1.36 19.90 11.77
C ALA A 365 0.35 19.80 10.61
N MET A 366 0.74 19.24 9.47
CA MET A 366 -0.21 18.94 8.38
C MET A 366 -1.07 17.72 8.67
N LEU A 367 -0.68 16.82 9.58
CA LEU A 367 -1.48 15.65 9.97
C LEU A 367 -2.10 15.79 11.36
N GLN A 368 -1.89 16.91 12.04
CA GLN A 368 -2.75 17.36 13.14
C GLN A 368 -3.97 18.06 12.56
#